data_AF-A0A6A9SVN7-F1
#
_entry.id   AF-A0A6A9SVN7-F1
#
_cell.length_a   1.000
_cell.length_b   1.000
_cell.length_c   1.000
_cell.angle_alpha   90.00
_cell.angle_beta   90.00
_cell.angle_gamma   90.00
#
_symmetry.space_group_name_H-M   'P 1'
#
loop_
_entity.id
_entity.type
_entity.pdbx_description
1 polymer ?
#
loop_
_entity_poly.entity_id
_entity_poly.type
_entity_poly.pdbx_seq_one_letter_code
_entity_poly.pdbx_strand_id
1 'polypeptide(L)'
;MEQTDAPDGWSLLAETDGAAALLDAALRLDPDEQYTSTELADAAGLTMKDLYLSDAPAMLADRGLFETAETDDGTVYRVDADSEAYEAAAMFAAALAE
;
A
#
# COMPACT_ATOMS: atom_id res chain seq x y z
N MET A 1 -3.80 28.48 -16.72
CA MET A 1 -4.29 27.18 -16.24
C MET A 1 -3.08 26.55 -15.58
N GLU A 2 -2.98 26.61 -14.27
CA GLU A 2 -1.95 25.84 -13.56
C GLU A 2 -2.33 24.37 -13.74
N GLN A 3 -1.65 23.69 -14.67
CA GLN A 3 -1.53 22.25 -14.61
C GLN A 3 -0.73 21.98 -13.33
N THR A 4 -1.44 21.72 -12.23
CA THR A 4 -0.81 21.08 -11.08
C THR A 4 -0.28 19.76 -11.58
N ASP A 5 1.04 19.67 -11.69
CA ASP A 5 1.83 18.47 -11.91
C ASP A 5 1.52 17.52 -10.74
N ALA A 6 0.36 16.88 -10.79
CA ALA A 6 0.04 15.81 -9.87
C ALA A 6 0.98 14.68 -10.28
N PRO A 7 1.88 14.21 -9.41
CA PRO A 7 2.84 13.19 -9.78
C PRO A 7 2.08 11.99 -10.34
N ASP A 8 2.50 11.49 -11.50
CA ASP A 8 1.98 10.25 -12.04
C ASP A 8 2.07 9.17 -10.95
N GLY A 9 1.06 8.30 -10.82
CA GLY A 9 0.97 7.36 -9.69
C GLY A 9 2.23 6.50 -9.48
N TRP A 10 2.96 6.21 -10.56
CA TRP A 10 4.24 5.49 -10.51
C TRP A 10 5.40 6.34 -9.98
N SER A 11 5.45 7.63 -10.31
CA SER A 11 6.43 8.57 -9.75
C SER A 11 6.20 8.71 -8.24
N LEU A 12 4.95 8.82 -7.82
CA LEU A 12 4.59 8.87 -6.39
C LEU A 12 5.06 7.60 -5.63
N LEU A 13 4.84 6.41 -6.19
CA LEU A 13 5.34 5.15 -5.61
C LEU A 13 6.87 5.11 -5.51
N ALA A 14 7.58 5.67 -6.50
CA ALA A 14 9.03 5.70 -6.53
C ALA A 14 9.64 6.74 -5.56
N GLU A 15 8.94 7.86 -5.34
CA GLU A 15 9.37 8.93 -4.44
C GLU A 15 9.04 8.65 -2.97
N THR A 16 8.08 7.75 -2.71
CA THR A 16 7.63 7.42 -1.35
C THR A 16 8.34 6.18 -0.84
N ASP A 17 9.24 6.35 0.15
CA ASP A 17 9.98 5.26 0.78
C ASP A 17 9.05 4.13 1.26
N GLY A 18 9.31 2.90 0.82
CA GLY A 18 8.55 1.71 1.22
C GLY A 18 7.21 1.51 0.50
N ALA A 19 6.74 2.44 -0.34
CA ALA A 19 5.45 2.31 -1.03
C ALA A 19 5.43 1.13 -2.02
N ALA A 20 6.50 0.93 -2.80
CA ALA A 20 6.61 -0.22 -3.70
C ALA A 20 6.61 -1.56 -2.93
N ALA A 21 7.26 -1.60 -1.76
CA ALA A 21 7.31 -2.80 -0.93
C ALA A 21 5.95 -3.12 -0.29
N LEU A 22 5.21 -2.10 0.12
CA LEU A 22 3.85 -2.24 0.64
C LEU A 22 2.85 -2.64 -0.45
N LEU A 23 3.01 -2.11 -1.68
CA LEU A 23 2.20 -2.52 -2.82
C LEU A 23 2.43 -3.99 -3.17
N ASP A 24 3.69 -4.43 -3.22
CA ASP A 24 4.03 -5.85 -3.40
C ASP A 24 3.45 -6.73 -2.29
N ALA A 25 3.54 -6.28 -1.03
CA ALA A 25 2.94 -7.00 0.10
C ALA A 25 1.41 -7.12 -0.06
N ALA A 26 0.73 -6.03 -0.43
CA ALA A 26 -0.72 -6.04 -0.63
C ALA A 26 -1.17 -7.09 -1.66
N LEU A 27 -0.40 -7.31 -2.72
CA LEU A 27 -0.70 -8.33 -3.73
C LEU A 27 -0.51 -9.78 -3.23
N ARG A 28 0.19 -9.98 -2.12
CA ARG A 28 0.45 -11.30 -1.52
C ARG A 28 -0.41 -11.61 -0.30
N LEU A 29 -0.95 -10.57 0.35
CA LEU A 29 -1.80 -10.69 1.54
C LEU A 29 -3.22 -11.11 1.18
N ASP A 30 -3.92 -11.70 2.17
CA ASP A 30 -5.31 -12.11 2.02
C ASP A 30 -6.23 -10.90 2.22
N PRO A 31 -7.11 -10.55 1.26
CA PRO A 31 -7.95 -9.36 1.35
C PRO A 31 -9.11 -9.50 2.35
N ASP A 32 -9.45 -10.72 2.79
CA ASP A 32 -10.47 -10.94 3.81
C ASP A 32 -9.89 -10.82 5.25
N GLU A 33 -8.57 -10.71 5.38
CA GLU A 33 -7.87 -10.62 6.66
C GLU A 33 -7.46 -9.19 7.03
N GLN A 34 -7.37 -8.91 8.34
CA GLN A 34 -6.89 -7.64 8.87
C GLN A 34 -5.49 -7.83 9.44
N TYR A 35 -4.59 -6.91 9.08
CA TYR A 35 -3.19 -6.93 9.48
C TYR A 35 -2.87 -5.73 10.36
N THR A 36 -2.17 -5.95 11.46
CA THR A 36 -1.61 -4.86 12.26
C THR A 36 -0.47 -4.15 11.52
N SER A 37 -0.09 -2.95 11.95
CA SER A 37 1.11 -2.27 11.44
C SER A 37 2.36 -3.17 11.46
N THR A 38 2.50 -4.02 12.47
CA THR A 38 3.66 -4.92 12.59
C THR A 38 3.65 -6.00 11.52
N GLU A 39 2.50 -6.64 11.32
CA GLU A 39 2.32 -7.69 10.30
C GLU A 39 2.46 -7.12 8.89
N LEU A 40 1.93 -5.91 8.66
CA LEU A 40 2.09 -5.21 7.39
C LEU A 40 3.57 -4.89 7.11
N ALA A 41 4.31 -4.40 8.11
CA ALA A 41 5.74 -4.14 7.97
C ALA A 41 6.53 -5.42 7.65
N ASP A 42 6.23 -6.51 8.36
CA ASP A 42 6.86 -7.82 8.14
C ASP A 42 6.59 -8.35 6.73
N ALA A 43 5.33 -8.30 6.29
CA ALA A 43 4.93 -8.72 4.95
C ALA A 43 5.64 -7.91 3.84
N ALA A 44 5.88 -6.62 4.08
CA ALA A 44 6.61 -5.72 3.18
C ALA A 44 8.14 -5.79 3.33
N GLY A 45 8.67 -6.55 4.30
CA GLY A 45 10.11 -6.60 4.59
C GLY A 45 10.68 -5.28 5.12
N LEU A 46 9.83 -4.44 5.71
CA LEU A 46 10.19 -3.14 6.30
C LEU A 46 10.37 -3.28 7.81
N THR A 47 11.18 -2.40 8.41
CA THR A 47 11.15 -2.29 9.88
C THR A 47 9.95 -1.44 10.31
N MET A 48 9.43 -1.66 11.52
CA MET A 48 8.39 -0.80 12.10
C MET A 48 8.77 0.68 12.13
N LYS A 49 10.07 0.98 12.26
CA LYS A 49 10.55 2.35 12.23
C LYS A 49 10.44 2.95 10.83
N ASP A 50 10.72 2.17 9.78
CA ASP A 50 10.57 2.63 8.39
C ASP A 50 9.10 2.84 8.06
N LEU A 51 8.22 1.93 8.48
CA LEU A 51 6.77 2.07 8.30
C LEU A 51 6.23 3.34 8.97
N TYR A 52 6.67 3.63 10.20
CA TYR A 52 6.19 4.80 10.96
C TYR A 52 6.73 6.14 10.44
N LEU A 53 7.94 6.13 9.88
CA LEU A 53 8.55 7.33 9.30
C LEU A 53 8.10 7.59 7.85
N SER A 54 7.48 6.59 7.21
CA SER A 54 7.01 6.66 5.84
C SER A 54 5.56 7.15 5.78
N ASP A 55 5.28 8.01 4.81
CA ASP A 55 3.92 8.39 4.44
C ASP A 55 3.20 7.32 3.60
N ALA A 56 3.89 6.23 3.23
CA ALA A 56 3.38 5.20 2.33
C ALA A 56 2.09 4.52 2.81
N PRO A 57 1.92 4.11 4.08
CA PRO A 57 0.69 3.45 4.52
C PRO A 57 -0.53 4.37 4.38
N ALA A 58 -0.38 5.64 4.78
CA ALA A 58 -1.44 6.63 4.68
C ALA A 58 -1.75 7.00 3.21
N MET A 59 -0.70 7.16 2.39
CA MET A 59 -0.85 7.45 0.96
C MET A 59 -1.55 6.31 0.22
N LEU A 60 -1.19 5.05 0.47
CA LEU A 60 -1.81 3.90 -0.15
C LEU A 60 -3.25 3.68 0.33
N ALA A 61 -3.55 3.98 1.60
CA ALA A 61 -4.91 4.00 2.12
C ALA A 61 -5.78 5.10 1.47
N ASP A 62 -5.24 6.31 1.28
CA ASP A 62 -5.93 7.40 0.58
C ASP A 62 -6.26 7.03 -0.88
N ARG A 63 -5.41 6.22 -1.52
CA ARG A 63 -5.65 5.67 -2.87
C ARG A 63 -6.52 4.43 -2.89
N GLY A 64 -7.08 4.04 -1.74
CA GLY A 64 -8.01 2.93 -1.62
C GLY A 64 -7.36 1.56 -1.67
N LEU A 65 -6.03 1.43 -1.67
CA LEU A 65 -5.38 0.11 -1.63
C LEU A 65 -5.59 -0.57 -0.27
N PHE A 66 -5.60 0.23 0.80
CA PHE A 66 -5.85 -0.25 2.15
C PHE A 66 -7.08 0.43 2.75
N GLU A 67 -7.97 -0.38 3.30
CA GLU A 67 -8.91 0.09 4.31
C GLU A 67 -8.22 0.09 5.67
N THR A 68 -8.45 1.15 6.46
CA THR A 68 -7.84 1.28 7.78
C THR A 68 -8.90 1.40 8.87
N ALA A 69 -8.63 0.81 10.02
CA ALA A 69 -9.48 0.94 11.21
C ALA A 69 -8.62 1.12 12.46
N GLU A 70 -9.09 1.94 13.40
CA GLU A 70 -8.49 2.07 14.73
C GLU A 70 -9.10 1.04 15.68
N THR A 71 -8.24 0.30 16.39
CA THR A 71 -8.62 -0.71 17.39
C THR A 71 -7.93 -0.42 18.72
N ASP A 72 -8.29 -1.13 19.78
CA ASP A 72 -7.61 -1.04 21.09
C ASP A 72 -6.10 -1.38 21.01
N ASP A 73 -5.70 -2.18 20.04
CA ASP A 73 -4.31 -2.61 19.80
C ASP A 73 -3.57 -1.75 18.74
N GLY A 74 -4.24 -0.71 18.22
CA GLY A 74 -3.70 0.23 17.23
C GLY A 74 -4.37 0.14 15.86
N THR A 75 -3.71 0.69 14.84
CA THR A 75 -4.21 0.70 13.46
C THR A 75 -4.08 -0.67 12.81
N VAL A 76 -5.17 -1.12 12.20
CA VAL A 76 -5.21 -2.31 11.35
C VAL A 76 -5.49 -1.92 9.91
N TYR A 77 -4.99 -2.74 8.99
CA TYR A 77 -5.05 -2.55 7.55
C TYR A 77 -5.68 -3.78 6.91
N ARG A 78 -6.60 -3.58 5.99
CA ARG A 78 -7.15 -4.63 5.12
C ARG A 78 -6.89 -4.22 3.67
N VAL A 79 -6.48 -5.18 2.84
CA VAL A 79 -6.33 -4.92 1.40
C VAL A 79 -7.71 -4.81 0.75
N ASP A 80 -7.96 -3.74 0.03
CA ASP A 80 -9.18 -3.59 -0.77
C ASP A 80 -8.93 -4.16 -2.17
N ALA A 81 -9.23 -5.44 -2.34
CA ALA A 81 -9.02 -6.16 -3.61
C ALA A 81 -9.95 -5.69 -4.73
N ASP A 82 -11.04 -4.98 -4.40
CA ASP A 82 -11.96 -4.38 -5.35
C ASP A 82 -11.53 -2.97 -5.81
N SER A 83 -10.44 -2.42 -5.25
CA SER A 83 -9.94 -1.10 -5.62
C SER A 83 -9.32 -1.10 -7.02
N GLU A 84 -9.51 0.00 -7.75
CA GLU A 84 -8.85 0.23 -9.05
C GLU A 84 -7.31 0.22 -8.91
N ALA A 85 -6.79 0.62 -7.74
CA ALA A 85 -5.37 0.59 -7.43
C ALA A 85 -4.83 -0.84 -7.33
N TYR A 86 -5.56 -1.73 -6.62
CA TYR A 86 -5.21 -3.15 -6.53
C TYR A 86 -5.31 -3.82 -7.89
N GLU A 87 -6.41 -3.61 -8.64
CA GLU A 87 -6.60 -4.19 -9.97
C GLU A 87 -5.45 -3.81 -10.92
N ALA A 88 -5.10 -2.52 -10.99
CA ALA A 88 -4.01 -2.06 -11.85
C ALA A 88 -2.65 -2.67 -11.46
N ALA A 89 -2.35 -2.76 -10.16
CA ALA A 89 -1.11 -3.36 -9.67
C ALA A 89 -1.06 -4.87 -9.94
N ALA A 90 -2.16 -5.59 -9.73
CA ALA A 90 -2.28 -7.01 -10.00
C ALA A 90 -2.12 -7.32 -11.50
N MET A 91 -2.77 -6.54 -12.37
CA MET A 91 -2.61 -6.66 -13.82
C MET A 91 -1.17 -6.45 -14.27
N PHE A 92 -0.51 -5.42 -13.73
CA PHE A 92 0.89 -5.13 -14.05
C PHE A 92 1.82 -6.25 -13.58
N ALA A 93 1.65 -6.73 -12.34
CA ALA A 93 2.43 -7.83 -11.80
C ALA A 93 2.23 -9.12 -12.61
N ALA A 94 1.00 -9.43 -13.01
CA ALA A 94 0.69 -10.57 -13.86
C ALA A 94 1.40 -10.48 -15.22
N ALA A 95 1.34 -9.33 -15.88
CA ALA A 95 1.98 -9.11 -17.19
C ALA A 95 3.51 -9.23 -17.16
N LEU A 96 4.15 -8.95 -16.02
CA LEU A 96 5.60 -9.11 -15.84
C LEU A 96 6.02 -10.55 -15.48
N ALA A 97 5.08 -11.38 -15.02
CA ALA A 97 5.33 -12.78 -14.68
C ALA A 97 5.20 -13.73 -15.90
N GLU A 98 4.71 -13.23 -17.04
CA GLU A 98 4.57 -13.96 -18.31
C GLU A 98 5.88 -14.21 -19.07
#